data_AF-A0A6J4M8B2-F1
#
_entry.id   AF-A0A6J4M8B2-F1
#
_cell.length_a   1.000
_cell.length_b   1.000
_cell.length_c   1.000
_cell.angle_alpha   90.00
_cell.angle_beta   90.00
_cell.angle_gamma   90.00
#
_symmetry.space_group_name_H-M   'P 1'
#
loop_
_entity.id
_entity.type
_entity.pdbx_description
1 polymer ?
#
loop_
_entity_poly.entity_id
_entity_poly.type
_entity_poly.pdbx_seq_one_letter_code
_entity_poly.pdbx_strand_id
1 'polypeptide(L)'
;MVMELLAPTSVLDFGSGTGAWLAAFARAGVADIQGLEGGSPDPAQLRVPADKVLTVNLEERVSLGRSFDLAMSLEVAEHLPAGAADQFV
;
A
#
# COMPACT_ATOMS: atom_id res chain seq x y z
N MET A 1 -8.63 -15.96 5.80
CA MET A 1 -7.32 -16.05 6.50
C MET A 1 -6.79 -14.71 7.02
N VAL A 2 -6.40 -13.66 6.26
CA VAL A 2 -6.00 -12.38 6.93
C VAL A 2 -7.19 -11.60 7.52
N MET A 3 -8.30 -11.52 6.77
CA MET A 3 -9.50 -10.81 7.20
C MET A 3 -10.16 -11.42 8.44
N GLU A 4 -10.09 -12.74 8.60
CA GLU A 4 -10.67 -13.45 9.74
C GLU A 4 -9.79 -13.33 10.99
N LEU A 5 -8.47 -13.24 10.82
CA LEU A 5 -7.51 -13.17 11.93
C LEU A 5 -7.41 -11.77 12.52
N LEU A 6 -7.42 -10.75 11.66
CA LEU A 6 -7.17 -9.36 12.07
C LEU A 6 -8.44 -8.49 12.03
N ALA A 7 -9.43 -8.86 11.22
CA ALA A 7 -10.62 -8.04 10.95
C ALA A 7 -10.29 -6.54 10.78
N PRO A 8 -9.33 -6.17 9.90
CA PRO A 8 -8.84 -4.81 9.82
C PRO A 8 -9.95 -3.89 9.27
N THR A 9 -10.05 -2.70 9.83
CA THR A 9 -10.96 -1.65 9.32
C THR A 9 -10.21 -0.61 8.49
N SER A 10 -8.89 -0.60 8.60
CA SER A 10 -7.97 0.24 7.83
C SER A 10 -6.74 -0.53 7.34
N VAL A 11 -6.38 -0.36 6.06
CA VAL A 11 -5.25 -1.07 5.42
C VAL A 11 -4.33 -0.12 4.66
N LEU A 12 -3.03 -0.25 4.89
CA LEU A 12 -1.96 0.38 4.11
C LEU A 12 -1.24 -0.68 3.25
N ASP A 13 -1.11 -0.42 1.95
CA ASP A 13 -0.34 -1.23 0.99
C ASP A 13 0.90 -0.44 0.53
N PHE A 14 2.08 -0.76 1.06
CA PHE A 14 3.34 -0.11 0.71
C PHE A 14 3.92 -0.78 -0.53
N GLY A 15 4.07 0.00 -1.63
CA GLY A 15 4.38 -0.49 -2.99
C GLY A 15 3.17 -1.18 -3.64
N SER A 16 2.02 -0.50 -3.61
CA SER A 16 0.72 -1.06 -3.99
C SER A 16 0.54 -1.34 -5.49
N GLY A 17 1.44 -0.85 -6.35
CA GLY A 17 1.35 -0.97 -7.80
C GLY A 17 0.03 -0.43 -8.34
N THR A 18 -0.80 -1.33 -8.90
CA THR A 18 -2.14 -0.97 -9.43
C THR A 18 -3.25 -0.97 -8.36
N GLY A 19 -2.91 -1.23 -7.09
CA GLY A 19 -3.87 -1.32 -5.98
C GLY A 19 -4.71 -2.59 -5.98
N ALA A 20 -4.20 -3.69 -6.55
CA ALA A 20 -4.94 -4.94 -6.66
C ALA A 20 -5.36 -5.53 -5.30
N TRP A 21 -4.48 -5.46 -4.30
CA TRP A 21 -4.78 -5.91 -2.95
C TRP A 21 -5.72 -4.96 -2.21
N LEU A 22 -5.53 -3.64 -2.34
CA LEU A 22 -6.48 -2.64 -1.83
C LEU A 22 -7.90 -2.88 -2.35
N ALA A 23 -8.05 -3.19 -3.64
CA ALA A 23 -9.34 -3.55 -4.22
C ALA A 23 -9.92 -4.84 -3.61
N ALA A 24 -9.08 -5.82 -3.26
CA ALA A 24 -9.52 -7.03 -2.58
C ALA A 24 -9.99 -6.75 -1.15
N PHE A 25 -9.27 -5.91 -0.39
CA PHE A 25 -9.68 -5.47 0.94
C PHE A 25 -10.99 -4.68 0.91
N ALA A 26 -11.14 -3.76 -0.05
CA ALA A 26 -12.40 -3.02 -0.23
C ALA A 26 -13.57 -3.96 -0.52
N ARG A 27 -13.39 -4.96 -1.40
CA ARG A 27 -14.42 -5.99 -1.65
C ARG A 27 -14.73 -6.85 -0.42
N ALA A 28 -13.77 -7.01 0.49
CA ALA A 28 -13.95 -7.71 1.75
C ALA A 28 -14.55 -6.83 2.87
N GLY A 29 -14.88 -5.56 2.58
CA GLY A 29 -15.58 -4.66 3.50
C GLY A 29 -14.69 -3.66 4.26
N VAL A 30 -13.39 -3.58 3.95
CA VAL A 30 -12.50 -2.55 4.52
C VAL A 30 -12.83 -1.19 3.91
N ALA A 31 -13.23 -0.23 4.74
CA ALA A 31 -13.65 1.09 4.28
C ALA A 31 -12.48 2.06 4.08
N ASP A 32 -11.42 1.93 4.88
CA ASP A 32 -10.25 2.80 4.85
C ASP A 32 -9.06 2.07 4.23
N ILE A 33 -8.72 2.42 2.99
CA ILE A 33 -7.63 1.81 2.23
C ILE A 33 -6.71 2.88 1.68
N GLN A 34 -5.40 2.68 1.80
CA GLN A 34 -4.38 3.58 1.26
C GLN A 34 -3.25 2.77 0.64
N GLY A 35 -2.88 3.10 -0.59
CA GLY A 35 -1.68 2.62 -1.26
C GLY A 35 -0.58 3.66 -1.25
N LEU A 36 0.66 3.22 -1.14
CA LEU A 36 1.86 4.00 -1.44
C LEU A 36 2.52 3.37 -2.66
N GLU A 37 2.94 4.18 -3.62
CA GLU A 37 3.59 3.68 -4.84
C GLU A 37 4.79 4.56 -5.20
N GLY A 38 5.90 3.94 -5.58
CA GLY A 38 7.13 4.62 -5.99
C GLY A 38 7.02 5.23 -7.38
N GLY A 39 6.25 4.59 -8.26
CA GLY A 39 5.94 5.07 -9.59
C GLY A 39 4.68 5.94 -9.66
N SER A 40 4.47 6.55 -10.83
CA SER A 40 3.14 6.99 -11.25
C SER A 40 2.45 5.83 -11.97
N PRO A 41 1.52 5.10 -11.32
CA PRO A 41 0.76 4.08 -12.01
C PRO A 41 -0.10 4.71 -13.10
N ASP A 42 -0.24 4.03 -14.22
CA ASP A 42 -1.19 4.41 -15.27
C ASP A 42 -2.61 4.41 -14.68
N PRO A 43 -3.33 5.55 -14.67
CA PRO A 43 -4.68 5.62 -14.12
C PRO A 43 -5.65 4.62 -14.75
N ALA A 44 -5.42 4.22 -16.01
CA ALA A 44 -6.25 3.22 -16.69
C ALA A 44 -6.06 1.80 -16.16
N GLN A 45 -4.96 1.53 -15.46
CA GLN A 45 -4.64 0.21 -14.89
C GLN A 45 -4.98 0.09 -13.41
N LEU A 46 -5.31 1.22 -12.75
CA LEU A 46 -5.68 1.25 -11.35
C LEU A 46 -6.95 0.44 -11.10
N ARG A 47 -6.93 -0.37 -10.04
CA ARG A 47 -8.06 -1.20 -9.60
C ARG A 47 -8.84 -0.59 -8.44
N VAL A 48 -8.40 0.59 -8.00
CA VAL A 48 -9.03 1.44 -6.98
C VAL A 48 -9.08 2.88 -7.51
N PRO A 49 -9.93 3.75 -6.95
CA PRO A 49 -9.88 5.17 -7.26
C PRO A 49 -8.47 5.76 -7.05
N ALA A 50 -8.06 6.68 -7.92
CA ALA A 50 -6.71 7.22 -7.92
C ALA A 50 -6.34 7.96 -6.61
N ASP A 51 -7.33 8.52 -5.91
CA ASP A 51 -7.15 9.15 -4.60
C ASP A 51 -6.80 8.15 -3.48
N LYS A 52 -6.89 6.84 -3.75
CA LYS A 52 -6.45 5.77 -2.84
C LYS A 52 -5.00 5.36 -3.02
N VAL A 53 -4.29 5.90 -4.02
CA VAL A 53 -2.86 5.60 -4.23
C VAL A 53 -2.09 6.91 -4.19
N LEU A 54 -1.19 7.02 -3.22
CA LEU A 54 -0.30 8.16 -3.09
C LEU A 54 1.06 7.78 -3.69
N THR A 55 1.49 8.55 -4.70
CA THR A 55 2.85 8.43 -5.21
C THR A 55 3.83 9.09 -4.24
N VAL A 56 4.82 8.33 -3.76
CA VAL A 56 5.84 8.77 -2.80
C VAL A 56 7.21 8.21 -3.20
N ASN A 57 8.30 8.78 -2.67
CA ASN A 57 9.59 8.11 -2.77
C ASN A 57 9.65 6.97 -1.75
N LEU A 58 9.59 5.71 -2.22
CA LEU A 58 9.67 4.53 -1.36
C LEU A 58 11.09 4.25 -0.84
N GLU A 59 12.10 4.95 -1.33
CA GLU A 59 13.49 4.88 -0.83
C GLU A 59 13.70 5.72 0.45
N GLU A 60 12.73 6.57 0.80
CA GLU A 60 12.76 7.46 1.96
C GLU A 60 11.73 7.05 3.02
N ARG A 61 11.89 7.56 4.25
CA ARG A 61 10.86 7.39 5.29
C ARG A 61 9.57 8.07 4.89
N VAL A 62 8.49 7.31 4.87
CA VAL A 62 7.14 7.83 4.64
C VAL A 62 6.44 7.99 5.98
N SER A 63 5.96 9.20 6.28
CA SER A 63 5.12 9.46 7.46
C SER A 63 3.74 9.97 7.02
N LEU A 64 2.70 9.20 7.36
CA LEU A 64 1.31 9.55 7.06
C LEU A 64 0.61 10.27 8.22
N GLY A 65 1.28 10.45 9.36
CA GLY A 65 0.71 11.09 10.55
C GLY A 65 -0.44 10.32 11.19
N ARG A 66 -0.64 9.05 10.82
CA ARG A 66 -1.68 8.16 11.32
C ARG A 66 -1.23 6.69 11.28
N SER A 67 -1.96 5.84 11.98
CA SER A 67 -1.78 4.39 11.95
C SER A 67 -2.92 3.70 11.19
N PHE A 68 -2.67 2.44 10.81
CA PHE A 68 -3.60 1.54 10.15
C PHE A 68 -3.65 0.22 10.94
N ASP A 69 -4.77 -0.49 10.85
CA ASP A 69 -4.93 -1.80 11.52
C ASP A 69 -4.05 -2.88 10.89
N LEU A 70 -3.77 -2.74 9.60
CA LEU A 70 -2.85 -3.58 8.85
C LEU A 70 -2.01 -2.74 7.89
N ALA A 71 -0.70 -2.87 7.96
CA ALA A 71 0.22 -2.43 6.92
C ALA A 71 0.88 -3.65 6.28
N MET A 72 1.00 -3.66 4.95
CA MET A 72 1.65 -4.73 4.20
C MET A 72 2.57 -4.18 3.12
N SER A 73 3.56 -4.98 2.73
CA SER A 73 4.41 -4.74 1.56
C SER A 73 4.74 -6.09 0.92
N LEU A 74 4.44 -6.25 -0.37
CA LEU A 74 4.57 -7.52 -1.09
C LEU A 74 5.40 -7.31 -2.36
N GLU A 75 6.53 -8.02 -2.47
CA GLU A 75 7.44 -7.96 -3.64
C GLU A 75 7.99 -6.55 -3.96
N VAL A 76 8.13 -5.68 -2.96
CA VAL A 76 8.61 -4.29 -3.15
C VAL A 76 10.11 -4.15 -2.93
N ALA A 77 10.63 -4.80 -1.90
CA ALA A 77 12.03 -4.66 -1.48
C ALA A 77 13.03 -5.00 -2.59
N GLU A 78 12.67 -5.92 -3.49
CA GLU A 78 13.51 -6.35 -4.61
C GLU A 78 13.71 -5.29 -5.69
N HIS A 79 12.84 -4.27 -5.73
CA HIS A 79 12.93 -3.15 -6.65
C HIS A 79 13.69 -1.96 -6.05
N LEU A 80 13.95 -1.96 -4.75
CA LEU A 80 14.63 -0.86 -4.06
C LEU A 80 16.16 -1.06 -4.05
N PRO A 81 16.94 0.04 -4.10
CA PRO A 81 18.38 -0.07 -3.94
C PRO A 81 18.72 -0.60 -2.54
N ALA A 82 19.77 -1.40 -2.43
CA ALA A 82 20.21 -1.98 -1.16
C ALA A 82 20.47 -0.92 -0.06
N GLY A 83 20.85 0.30 -0.45
CA GLY A 83 21.06 1.42 0.49
C GLY A 83 19.78 1.93 1.16
N ALA A 84 18.60 1.61 0.63
CA ALA A 84 17.30 1.98 1.23
C ALA A 84 16.84 0.98 2.32
N ALA A 85 17.55 -0.13 2.53
CA ALA A 85 17.11 -1.20 3.43
C ALA A 85 16.83 -0.73 4.87
N ASP A 86 17.65 0.18 5.42
CA ASP A 86 17.47 0.71 6.78
C ASP A 86 16.25 1.63 6.93
N GLN A 87 15.71 2.13 5.81
CA GLN A 87 14.56 3.03 5.76
C GLN A 87 13.29 2.30 5.28
N PHE A 88 13.42 1.10 4.73
CA PHE A 88 12.32 0.33 4.16
C PHE A 88 11.46 -0.29 5.27
N VAL A 89 10.15 0.04 5.19
CA VAL A 89 9.05 -0.25 6.14
C VAL A 89 9.27 0.16 7.59
#